data_AF-A0A9P6GGT9-F1
#
_entry.id   AF-A0A9P6GGT9-F1
#
_cell.length_a   1.000
_cell.length_b   1.000
_cell.length_c   1.000
_cell.angle_alpha   90.00
_cell.angle_beta   90.00
_cell.angle_gamma   90.00
#
_symmetry.space_group_name_H-M   'P 1'
#
loop_
_entity.id
_entity.type
_entity.pdbx_description
1 polymer ?
#
loop_
_entity_poly.entity_id
_entity_poly.type
_entity_poly.pdbx_seq_one_letter_code
_entity_poly.pdbx_strand_id
1 'polypeptide(L)'
;MLPALAIVLGGSVRLAAGHPHPQRREIATFPAGASWDIILNKGSTNLDDLAGTASAGVTAMDIDLFDNEASTISALKNQNKHVICYFSAGSREDWREDASKFKADDYGQGLDGWAGENWVNVKSDNVRAIMKSRIELAAQKGCTAVDPDNVDGFSENQDGFGLEQSAYTDYVKFLASTAAANNLAIGLKNALDLIPDVVDVVQFAVNEQCHDYDECAKYKPLTEANKAVFNIEYGGNACSSPAGVDLSILIKNEDQNGGSEQASATPAASQTAVAEKTSVPTPAQTPVLTATPAVTPTGGSAVTPSSTAAGAETTPEPSADSEDQEDGDEDEDEDEDEDDEEDDEEEDAQPRWQRHHKHE
;
A
#
# COMPACT_ATOMS: atom_id res chain seq x y z
N MET A 1 -51.39 -75.64 -3.68
CA MET A 1 -50.48 -74.93 -2.76
C MET A 1 -49.29 -74.45 -3.57
N LEU A 2 -49.26 -73.17 -3.95
CA LEU A 2 -48.10 -72.47 -4.50
C LEU A 2 -47.76 -71.33 -3.52
N PRO A 3 -46.49 -71.09 -3.16
CA PRO A 3 -46.15 -69.94 -2.33
C PRO A 3 -46.01 -68.69 -3.21
N ALA A 4 -46.68 -67.62 -2.82
CA ALA A 4 -46.51 -66.29 -3.41
C ALA A 4 -45.19 -65.68 -2.90
N LEU A 5 -44.35 -65.29 -3.84
CA LEU A 5 -43.08 -64.61 -3.63
C LEU A 5 -43.35 -63.13 -3.28
N ALA A 6 -43.05 -62.72 -2.05
CA ALA A 6 -43.12 -61.33 -1.63
C ALA A 6 -41.82 -60.60 -2.00
N ILE A 7 -41.90 -59.63 -2.92
CA ILE A 7 -40.79 -58.73 -3.28
C ILE A 7 -40.81 -57.56 -2.29
N VAL A 8 -39.80 -57.48 -1.43
CA VAL A 8 -39.55 -56.32 -0.56
C VAL A 8 -38.71 -55.31 -1.35
N LEU A 9 -39.31 -54.18 -1.73
CA LEU A 9 -38.60 -53.03 -2.28
C LEU A 9 -37.95 -52.26 -1.13
N GLY A 10 -36.65 -52.51 -0.90
CA GLY A 10 -35.82 -51.71 -0.01
C GLY A 10 -35.47 -50.36 -0.64
N GLY A 11 -36.24 -49.32 -0.32
CA GLY A 11 -35.89 -47.94 -0.68
C GLY A 11 -34.74 -47.44 0.17
N SER A 12 -33.55 -47.31 -0.41
CA SER A 12 -32.42 -46.63 0.24
C SER A 12 -32.63 -45.12 0.18
N VAL A 13 -33.05 -44.51 1.29
CA VAL A 13 -32.94 -43.05 1.46
C VAL A 13 -31.46 -42.73 1.68
N ARG A 14 -30.81 -42.23 0.63
CA ARG A 14 -29.49 -41.60 0.79
C ARG A 14 -29.71 -40.20 1.39
N LEU A 15 -29.37 -40.03 2.67
CA LEU A 15 -29.12 -38.68 3.19
C LEU A 15 -27.90 -38.13 2.45
N ALA A 16 -28.13 -37.20 1.53
CA ALA A 16 -27.05 -36.36 1.02
C ALA A 16 -26.56 -35.51 2.19
N ALA A 17 -25.35 -35.80 2.69
CA ALA A 17 -24.64 -34.88 3.56
C ALA A 17 -24.38 -33.60 2.75
N GLY A 18 -25.19 -32.56 3.02
CA GLY A 18 -24.90 -31.22 2.52
C GLY A 18 -23.53 -30.83 3.04
N HIS A 19 -22.56 -30.71 2.14
CA HIS A 19 -21.28 -30.12 2.48
C HIS A 19 -21.60 -28.67 2.89
N PRO A 20 -21.19 -28.20 4.08
CA PRO A 20 -21.33 -26.80 4.41
C PRO A 20 -20.62 -26.00 3.32
N HIS A 21 -21.39 -25.19 2.58
CA HIS A 21 -20.79 -24.19 1.72
C HIS A 21 -19.86 -23.34 2.59
N PRO A 22 -18.60 -23.10 2.18
CA PRO A 22 -17.75 -22.18 2.91
C PRO A 22 -18.47 -20.83 2.91
N GLN A 23 -18.95 -20.42 4.08
CA GLN A 23 -19.41 -19.05 4.29
C GLN A 23 -18.22 -18.17 3.91
N ARG A 24 -18.40 -17.34 2.88
CA ARG A 24 -17.39 -16.36 2.48
C ARG A 24 -17.14 -15.52 3.72
N ARG A 25 -15.95 -15.63 4.32
CA ARG A 25 -15.60 -14.82 5.50
C ARG A 25 -15.63 -13.37 5.06
N GLU A 26 -16.26 -12.54 5.87
CA GLU A 26 -16.20 -11.10 5.68
C GLU A 26 -14.74 -10.66 5.87
N ILE A 27 -14.27 -9.77 4.99
CA ILE A 27 -12.92 -9.20 5.08
C ILE A 27 -12.86 -8.41 6.39
N ALA A 28 -11.77 -8.60 7.16
CA ALA A 28 -11.60 -7.91 8.43
C ALA A 28 -11.65 -6.38 8.24
N THR A 29 -12.23 -5.67 9.20
CA THR A 29 -12.23 -4.21 9.23
C THR A 29 -11.46 -3.74 10.45
N PHE A 30 -10.81 -2.58 10.32
CA PHE A 30 -10.04 -1.95 11.38
C PHE A 30 -10.68 -0.59 11.63
N PRO A 31 -11.47 -0.41 12.69
CA PRO A 31 -12.15 0.86 12.93
C PRO A 31 -11.15 1.97 13.26
N ALA A 32 -11.53 3.23 13.00
CA ALA A 32 -10.74 4.38 13.42
C ALA A 32 -10.45 4.31 14.94
N GLY A 33 -9.22 4.66 15.33
CA GLY A 33 -8.75 4.57 16.71
C GLY A 33 -8.40 3.15 17.21
N ALA A 34 -8.41 2.12 16.35
CA ALA A 34 -7.95 0.78 16.74
C ALA A 34 -6.50 0.81 17.25
N SER A 35 -6.23 0.21 18.41
CA SER A 35 -4.87 0.17 18.96
C SER A 35 -4.03 -0.87 18.23
N TRP A 36 -2.74 -0.58 18.03
CA TRP A 36 -1.84 -1.42 17.26
C TRP A 36 -0.40 -1.34 17.79
N ASP A 37 0.44 -2.25 17.32
CA ASP A 37 1.89 -2.20 17.43
C ASP A 37 2.52 -2.81 16.16
N ILE A 38 3.75 -2.43 15.85
CA ILE A 38 4.51 -2.90 14.68
C ILE A 38 5.90 -3.37 15.10
N ILE A 39 6.31 -4.57 14.67
CA ILE A 39 7.61 -5.17 14.98
C ILE A 39 8.10 -5.91 13.73
N LEU A 40 8.93 -5.23 12.93
CA LEU A 40 9.52 -5.79 11.70
C LEU A 40 10.87 -6.49 11.95
N ASN A 41 11.63 -6.01 12.95
CA ASN A 41 12.94 -6.55 13.27
C ASN A 41 12.90 -7.92 13.98
N LYS A 42 13.72 -8.86 13.49
CA LYS A 42 13.93 -10.17 14.12
C LYS A 42 14.50 -10.04 15.54
N GLY A 43 13.78 -10.60 16.52
CA GLY A 43 14.31 -10.91 17.84
C GLY A 43 14.17 -9.83 18.93
N SER A 44 13.54 -8.69 18.63
CA SER A 44 13.32 -7.62 19.61
C SER A 44 12.23 -7.97 20.64
N THR A 45 11.32 -8.88 20.34
CA THR A 45 10.22 -9.29 21.23
C THR A 45 9.81 -10.74 21.01
N ASN A 46 9.55 -11.48 22.08
CA ASN A 46 8.91 -12.79 22.00
C ASN A 46 7.41 -12.63 21.72
N LEU A 47 7.00 -12.84 20.47
CA LEU A 47 5.62 -12.67 20.04
C LEU A 47 4.67 -13.79 20.51
N ASP A 48 5.22 -14.91 21.00
CA ASP A 48 4.40 -16.03 21.52
C ASP A 48 3.76 -15.71 22.87
N ASP A 49 4.32 -14.76 23.63
CA ASP A 49 3.80 -14.30 24.91
C ASP A 49 4.01 -12.79 25.07
N LEU A 50 2.97 -12.02 24.71
CA LEU A 50 2.98 -10.56 24.87
C LEU A 50 2.65 -10.14 26.31
N ALA A 51 2.39 -11.06 27.24
CA ALA A 51 2.04 -10.69 28.61
C ALA A 51 3.18 -9.90 29.26
N GLY A 52 2.86 -8.69 29.73
CA GLY A 52 3.85 -7.80 30.36
C GLY A 52 4.68 -6.97 29.39
N THR A 53 4.42 -7.03 28.07
CA THR A 53 4.97 -6.08 27.09
C THR A 53 4.00 -4.90 26.87
N ALA A 54 4.49 -3.82 26.24
CA ALA A 54 3.64 -2.69 25.81
C ALA A 54 2.54 -3.14 24.82
N SER A 55 2.81 -4.16 24.02
CA SER A 55 1.90 -4.73 23.01
C SER A 55 0.79 -5.63 23.60
N ALA A 56 0.79 -5.90 24.90
CA ALA A 56 -0.23 -6.74 25.55
C ALA A 56 -1.66 -6.20 25.30
N GLY A 57 -1.83 -4.88 25.32
CA GLY A 57 -3.14 -4.21 25.23
C GLY A 57 -3.63 -3.88 23.82
N VAL A 58 -2.80 -4.03 22.79
CA VAL A 58 -3.17 -3.60 21.42
C VAL A 58 -4.09 -4.59 20.72
N THR A 59 -4.88 -4.13 19.76
CA THR A 59 -5.81 -4.99 19.00
C THR A 59 -5.22 -5.55 17.71
N ALA A 60 -4.28 -4.84 17.09
CA ALA A 60 -3.57 -5.26 15.90
C ALA A 60 -2.07 -5.38 16.16
N MET A 61 -1.41 -6.35 15.52
CA MET A 61 0.04 -6.50 15.50
C MET A 61 0.47 -6.56 14.04
N ASP A 62 1.35 -5.67 13.62
CA ASP A 62 1.99 -5.69 12.32
C ASP A 62 3.40 -6.30 12.44
N ILE A 63 3.67 -7.34 11.65
CA ILE A 63 4.90 -8.12 11.72
C ILE A 63 5.35 -8.52 10.32
N ASP A 64 6.64 -8.71 10.14
CA ASP A 64 7.21 -9.13 8.87
C ASP A 64 6.69 -10.51 8.41
N LEU A 65 6.22 -10.59 7.16
CA LEU A 65 5.65 -11.81 6.57
C LEU A 65 6.64 -12.96 6.47
N PHE A 66 7.89 -12.70 6.09
CA PHE A 66 8.88 -13.76 5.82
C PHE A 66 9.57 -14.22 7.10
N ASP A 67 9.81 -13.30 8.03
CA ASP A 67 10.57 -13.53 9.24
C ASP A 67 9.78 -14.22 10.35
N ASN A 68 8.46 -14.30 10.19
CA ASN A 68 7.56 -14.94 11.15
C ASN A 68 6.91 -16.21 10.57
N GLU A 69 6.98 -17.29 11.34
CA GLU A 69 6.33 -18.56 11.00
C GLU A 69 4.81 -18.50 11.23
N ALA A 70 4.08 -19.41 10.58
CA ALA A 70 2.63 -19.55 10.79
C ALA A 70 2.25 -19.83 12.26
N SER A 71 3.16 -20.44 13.03
CA SER A 71 2.98 -20.67 14.47
C SER A 71 2.95 -19.37 15.28
N THR A 72 3.82 -18.41 14.95
CA THR A 72 3.87 -17.10 15.61
C THR A 72 2.58 -16.31 15.34
N ILE A 73 2.13 -16.30 14.08
CA ILE A 73 0.85 -15.68 13.70
C ILE A 73 -0.31 -16.36 14.44
N SER A 74 -0.30 -17.70 14.54
CA SER A 74 -1.31 -18.45 15.30
C SER A 74 -1.28 -18.13 16.80
N ALA A 75 -0.11 -17.94 17.40
CA ALA A 75 0.06 -17.57 18.81
C ALA A 75 -0.51 -16.17 19.08
N LEU A 76 -0.22 -15.19 18.23
CA LEU A 76 -0.81 -13.84 18.32
C LEU A 76 -2.33 -13.87 18.18
N LYS A 77 -2.86 -14.67 17.25
CA LYS A 77 -4.32 -14.82 17.08
C LYS A 77 -4.99 -15.49 18.28
N ASN A 78 -4.32 -16.44 18.93
CA ASN A 78 -4.80 -17.03 20.19
C ASN A 78 -4.80 -16.03 21.36
N GLN A 79 -4.02 -14.95 21.25
CA GLN A 79 -4.04 -13.79 22.13
C GLN A 79 -5.05 -12.71 21.67
N ASN A 80 -5.99 -13.08 20.77
CA ASN A 80 -7.02 -12.20 20.20
C ASN A 80 -6.49 -10.99 19.41
N LYS A 81 -5.30 -11.10 18.81
CA LYS A 81 -4.74 -10.07 17.93
C LYS A 81 -5.22 -10.24 16.49
N HIS A 82 -5.54 -9.14 15.83
CA HIS A 82 -5.51 -9.07 14.38
C HIS A 82 -4.05 -8.99 13.93
N VAL A 83 -3.60 -9.94 13.11
CA VAL A 83 -2.21 -9.97 12.63
C VAL A 83 -2.14 -9.40 11.22
N ILE A 84 -1.46 -8.28 11.07
CA ILE A 84 -1.12 -7.64 9.80
C ILE A 84 0.26 -8.16 9.42
N CYS A 85 0.44 -8.54 8.16
CA CYS A 85 1.70 -9.09 7.67
C CYS A 85 2.32 -8.13 6.66
N TYR A 86 3.39 -7.49 7.09
CA TYR A 86 4.22 -6.59 6.31
C TYR A 86 4.98 -7.33 5.19
N PHE A 87 5.07 -6.72 4.03
CA PHE A 87 6.08 -7.02 3.02
C PHE A 87 6.23 -5.82 2.07
N SER A 88 7.42 -5.58 1.53
CA SER A 88 7.53 -4.57 0.47
C SER A 88 6.88 -5.04 -0.84
N ALA A 89 5.97 -4.24 -1.39
CA ALA A 89 5.28 -4.51 -2.65
C ALA A 89 5.80 -3.68 -3.81
N GLY A 90 6.41 -2.52 -3.55
CA GLY A 90 7.01 -1.66 -4.57
C GLY A 90 8.54 -1.69 -4.62
N SER A 91 9.18 -2.54 -3.82
CA SER A 91 10.60 -2.81 -3.94
C SER A 91 10.93 -4.31 -4.02
N ARG A 92 12.14 -4.61 -4.47
CA ARG A 92 12.81 -5.91 -4.41
C ARG A 92 13.89 -5.81 -3.36
N GLU A 93 13.76 -6.63 -2.33
CA GLU A 93 14.75 -6.83 -1.27
C GLU A 93 15.60 -8.06 -1.60
N ASP A 94 16.91 -7.91 -1.85
CA ASP A 94 17.76 -8.99 -2.36
C ASP A 94 17.99 -10.15 -1.36
N TRP A 95 17.73 -9.90 -0.07
CA TRP A 95 17.82 -10.88 1.01
C TRP A 95 16.59 -11.78 1.14
N ARG A 96 15.47 -11.46 0.47
CA ARG A 96 14.26 -12.29 0.52
C ARG A 96 14.44 -13.59 -0.26
N GLU A 97 13.85 -14.66 0.25
CA GLU A 97 13.95 -15.99 -0.36
C GLU A 97 13.40 -16.06 -1.80
N ASP A 98 12.50 -15.13 -2.16
CA ASP A 98 11.91 -15.02 -3.49
C ASP A 98 12.57 -13.97 -4.40
N ALA A 99 13.64 -13.31 -3.95
CA ALA A 99 14.34 -12.26 -4.69
C ALA A 99 14.85 -12.72 -6.07
N SER A 100 15.16 -14.01 -6.22
CA SER A 100 15.60 -14.62 -7.48
C SER A 100 14.48 -14.79 -8.52
N LYS A 101 13.21 -14.59 -8.15
CA LYS A 101 12.07 -14.65 -9.08
C LYS A 101 11.89 -13.36 -9.88
N PHE A 102 12.43 -12.24 -9.41
CA PHE A 102 12.46 -10.99 -10.13
C PHE A 102 13.43 -11.09 -11.31
N LYS A 103 13.00 -10.65 -12.49
CA LYS A 103 13.82 -10.55 -13.69
C LYS A 103 14.59 -9.24 -13.67
N ALA A 104 15.66 -9.14 -14.46
CA ALA A 104 16.47 -7.93 -14.55
C ALA A 104 15.63 -6.67 -14.89
N ASP A 105 14.64 -6.78 -15.78
CA ASP A 105 13.79 -5.65 -16.18
C ASP A 105 12.65 -5.34 -15.18
N ASP A 106 12.52 -6.13 -14.10
CA ASP A 106 11.48 -5.92 -13.09
C ASP A 106 11.86 -4.89 -12.03
N TYR A 107 13.15 -4.58 -11.85
CA TYR A 107 13.65 -3.68 -10.83
C TYR A 107 14.79 -2.82 -11.36
N GLY A 108 14.99 -1.65 -10.75
CA GLY A 108 15.92 -0.65 -11.26
C GLY A 108 16.60 0.12 -10.14
N GLN A 109 16.20 1.38 -10.00
CA GLN A 109 16.78 2.33 -9.04
C GLN A 109 16.86 1.71 -7.63
N GLY A 110 18.01 1.85 -6.97
CA GLY A 110 18.13 1.51 -5.56
C GLY A 110 17.20 2.38 -4.72
N LEU A 111 16.59 1.79 -3.69
CA LEU A 111 15.85 2.54 -2.69
C LEU A 111 16.88 3.26 -1.79
N ASP A 112 16.72 4.57 -1.62
CA ASP A 112 17.70 5.36 -0.88
C ASP A 112 17.69 5.00 0.60
N GLY A 113 18.88 4.87 1.20
CA GLY A 113 19.05 4.38 2.57
C GLY A 113 19.02 2.84 2.74
N TRP A 114 18.60 2.08 1.72
CA TRP A 114 18.38 0.62 1.81
C TRP A 114 19.28 -0.16 0.85
N ALA A 115 20.47 -0.54 1.33
CA ALA A 115 21.39 -1.33 0.53
C ALA A 115 20.82 -2.72 0.21
N GLY A 116 20.80 -3.08 -1.09
CA GLY A 116 20.23 -4.35 -1.56
C GLY A 116 18.74 -4.28 -1.89
N GLU A 117 18.14 -3.10 -1.77
CA GLU A 117 16.74 -2.85 -2.09
C GLU A 117 16.59 -1.97 -3.35
N ASN A 118 15.69 -2.37 -4.24
CA ASN A 118 15.48 -1.68 -5.52
C ASN A 118 13.99 -1.48 -5.80
N TRP A 119 13.61 -0.32 -6.30
CA TRP A 119 12.26 -0.10 -6.82
C TRP A 119 11.91 -1.08 -7.94
N VAL A 120 10.64 -1.51 -7.97
CA VAL A 120 10.13 -2.44 -8.98
C VAL A 120 9.19 -1.77 -9.95
N ASN A 121 9.16 -2.26 -11.19
CA ASN A 121 8.19 -1.85 -12.18
C ASN A 121 6.81 -2.45 -11.84
N VAL A 122 5.94 -1.65 -11.21
CA VAL A 122 4.59 -2.08 -10.77
C VAL A 122 3.63 -2.46 -11.91
N LYS A 123 4.01 -2.18 -13.17
CA LYS A 123 3.28 -2.63 -14.37
C LYS A 123 3.74 -4.00 -14.88
N SER A 124 4.84 -4.54 -14.35
CA SER A 124 5.32 -5.87 -14.75
C SER A 124 4.36 -6.97 -14.29
N ASP A 125 3.97 -7.83 -15.23
CA ASP A 125 3.20 -9.03 -14.94
C ASP A 125 3.96 -9.98 -14.00
N ASN A 126 5.30 -10.00 -14.06
CA ASN A 126 6.12 -10.84 -13.20
C ASN A 126 6.11 -10.32 -11.75
N VAL A 127 6.28 -9.01 -11.56
CA VAL A 127 6.17 -8.36 -10.24
C VAL A 127 4.79 -8.62 -9.63
N ARG A 128 3.71 -8.43 -10.41
CA ARG A 128 2.34 -8.72 -9.97
C ARG A 128 2.15 -10.19 -9.59
N ALA A 129 2.75 -11.13 -10.34
CA ALA A 129 2.71 -12.54 -10.00
C ALA A 129 3.45 -12.85 -8.68
N ILE A 130 4.60 -12.21 -8.44
CA ILE A 130 5.35 -12.34 -7.19
C ILE A 130 4.53 -11.81 -6.01
N MET A 131 3.96 -10.60 -6.11
CA MET A 131 3.13 -10.04 -5.03
C MET A 131 1.88 -10.85 -4.76
N LYS A 132 1.26 -11.41 -5.81
CA LYS A 132 0.19 -12.38 -5.63
C LYS A 132 0.65 -13.58 -4.79
N SER A 133 1.83 -14.14 -5.07
CA SER A 133 2.38 -15.23 -4.26
C SER A 133 2.69 -14.81 -2.81
N ARG A 134 3.15 -13.58 -2.57
CA ARG A 134 3.35 -13.05 -1.21
C ARG A 134 2.02 -12.92 -0.45
N ILE A 135 0.96 -12.43 -1.10
CA ILE A 135 -0.39 -12.35 -0.51
C ILE A 135 -0.97 -13.75 -0.23
N GLU A 136 -0.78 -14.70 -1.15
CA GLU A 136 -1.18 -16.09 -0.96
C GLU A 136 -0.43 -16.73 0.23
N LEU A 137 0.86 -16.44 0.38
CA LEU A 137 1.66 -16.86 1.54
C LEU A 137 1.12 -16.26 2.84
N ALA A 138 0.79 -14.97 2.87
CA ALA A 138 0.19 -14.32 4.04
C ALA A 138 -1.14 -15.01 4.45
N ALA A 139 -1.99 -15.31 3.47
CA ALA A 139 -3.23 -16.04 3.72
C ALA A 139 -2.98 -17.45 4.24
N GLN A 140 -1.99 -18.16 3.67
CA GLN A 140 -1.59 -19.50 4.09
C GLN A 140 -1.03 -19.53 5.51
N LYS A 141 -0.22 -18.53 5.90
CA LYS A 141 0.31 -18.38 7.26
C LYS A 141 -0.76 -17.94 8.27
N GLY A 142 -1.91 -17.48 7.79
CA GLY A 142 -3.09 -17.16 8.60
C GLY A 142 -3.16 -15.69 9.04
N CYS A 143 -2.48 -14.79 8.32
CA CYS A 143 -2.60 -13.35 8.53
C CYS A 143 -4.08 -12.91 8.45
N THR A 144 -4.39 -11.80 9.11
CA THR A 144 -5.70 -11.12 9.05
C THR A 144 -5.71 -10.10 7.91
N ALA A 145 -4.58 -9.42 7.74
CA ALA A 145 -4.39 -8.40 6.73
C ALA A 145 -2.94 -8.41 6.21
N VAL A 146 -2.69 -7.59 5.20
CA VAL A 146 -1.35 -7.31 4.68
C VAL A 146 -1.08 -5.81 4.71
N ASP A 147 0.19 -5.45 4.96
CA ASP A 147 0.74 -4.09 4.84
C ASP A 147 1.79 -4.07 3.73
N PRO A 148 1.39 -3.76 2.48
CA PRO A 148 2.31 -3.74 1.34
C PRO A 148 3.04 -2.38 1.25
N ASP A 149 4.35 -2.38 1.48
CA ASP A 149 5.17 -1.16 1.47
C ASP A 149 5.56 -0.69 0.07
N ASN A 150 6.12 0.53 0.01
CA ASN A 150 6.76 1.14 -1.14
C ASN A 150 5.78 1.37 -2.31
N VAL A 151 4.51 1.67 -2.02
CA VAL A 151 3.48 1.93 -3.04
C VAL A 151 3.37 3.40 -3.47
N ASP A 152 4.45 4.16 -3.31
CA ASP A 152 4.57 5.59 -3.55
C ASP A 152 5.72 6.02 -4.46
N GLY A 153 6.39 5.07 -5.13
CA GLY A 153 7.54 5.35 -6.02
C GLY A 153 7.25 6.27 -7.22
N PHE A 154 5.99 6.57 -7.53
CA PHE A 154 5.60 7.63 -8.48
C PHE A 154 5.99 9.03 -8.00
N SER A 155 6.06 9.23 -6.67
CA SER A 155 6.39 10.52 -6.09
C SER A 155 7.82 10.85 -6.47
N GLU A 156 8.02 11.97 -7.15
CA GLU A 156 9.35 12.43 -7.59
C GLU A 156 10.15 11.42 -8.44
N ASN A 157 9.48 10.48 -9.10
CA ASN A 157 10.10 9.47 -9.96
C ASN A 157 11.18 8.63 -9.24
N GLN A 158 10.94 8.32 -7.97
CA GLN A 158 11.84 7.47 -7.17
C GLN A 158 12.05 6.09 -7.81
N ASP A 159 11.01 5.57 -8.45
CA ASP A 159 11.05 4.23 -9.04
C ASP A 159 12.07 4.08 -10.18
N GLY A 160 12.53 5.18 -10.77
CA GLY A 160 13.41 5.22 -11.93
C GLY A 160 12.76 4.74 -13.24
N PHE A 161 11.46 4.44 -13.23
CA PHE A 161 10.68 3.96 -14.37
C PHE A 161 9.79 5.05 -15.00
N GLY A 162 9.61 6.20 -14.36
CA GLY A 162 8.76 7.27 -14.87
C GLY A 162 7.28 6.96 -14.76
N LEU A 163 6.88 6.13 -13.78
CA LEU A 163 5.48 5.74 -13.66
C LEU A 163 4.66 6.83 -12.99
N GLU A 164 3.57 7.20 -13.66
CA GLU A 164 2.59 8.14 -13.15
C GLU A 164 1.82 7.56 -11.94
N GLN A 165 1.28 8.44 -11.09
CA GLN A 165 0.41 8.09 -9.95
C GLN A 165 -0.72 7.09 -10.30
N SER A 166 -1.26 7.18 -11.53
CA SER A 166 -2.31 6.28 -12.00
C SER A 166 -1.86 4.81 -12.11
N ALA A 167 -0.57 4.55 -12.36
CA ALA A 167 -0.02 3.20 -12.39
C ALA A 167 -0.01 2.57 -10.99
N TYR A 168 0.33 3.36 -9.96
CA TYR A 168 0.30 2.93 -8.57
C TYR A 168 -1.12 2.80 -8.03
N THR A 169 -2.06 3.65 -8.48
CA THR A 169 -3.49 3.47 -8.19
C THR A 169 -4.00 2.12 -8.70
N ASP A 170 -3.68 1.77 -9.96
CA ASP A 170 -4.03 0.46 -10.53
C ASP A 170 -3.36 -0.68 -9.77
N TYR A 171 -2.09 -0.49 -9.38
CA TYR A 171 -1.34 -1.49 -8.64
C TYR A 171 -1.92 -1.77 -7.25
N VAL A 172 -2.25 -0.73 -6.47
CA VAL A 172 -2.90 -0.86 -5.17
C VAL A 172 -4.27 -1.54 -5.32
N LYS A 173 -5.04 -1.22 -6.36
CA LYS A 173 -6.32 -1.91 -6.65
C LYS A 173 -6.12 -3.38 -6.99
N PHE A 174 -5.06 -3.71 -7.72
CA PHE A 174 -4.66 -5.10 -7.98
C PHE A 174 -4.30 -5.85 -6.68
N LEU A 175 -3.47 -5.25 -5.81
CA LEU A 175 -3.10 -5.82 -4.52
C LEU A 175 -4.34 -6.03 -3.64
N ALA A 176 -5.22 -5.03 -3.56
CA ALA A 176 -6.45 -5.09 -2.78
C ALA A 176 -7.42 -6.17 -3.28
N SER A 177 -7.62 -6.27 -4.59
CA SER A 177 -8.43 -7.35 -5.18
C SER A 177 -7.83 -8.73 -4.90
N THR A 178 -6.50 -8.83 -4.88
CA THR A 178 -5.78 -10.09 -4.62
C THR A 178 -5.87 -10.48 -3.14
N ALA A 179 -5.72 -9.52 -2.22
CA ALA A 179 -5.92 -9.72 -0.79
C ALA A 179 -7.37 -10.15 -0.49
N ALA A 180 -8.35 -9.44 -1.05
CA ALA A 180 -9.77 -9.75 -0.90
C ALA A 180 -10.12 -11.17 -1.41
N ALA A 181 -9.54 -11.59 -2.55
CA ALA A 181 -9.73 -12.95 -3.08
C ALA A 181 -9.18 -14.04 -2.14
N ASN A 182 -8.24 -13.68 -1.27
CA ASN A 182 -7.64 -14.55 -0.26
C ASN A 182 -8.22 -14.32 1.15
N ASN A 183 -9.31 -13.55 1.29
CA ASN A 183 -9.95 -13.18 2.57
C ASN A 183 -9.02 -12.41 3.52
N LEU A 184 -8.12 -11.62 2.97
CA LEU A 184 -7.25 -10.70 3.70
C LEU A 184 -7.77 -9.28 3.53
N ALA A 185 -7.67 -8.48 4.59
CA ALA A 185 -7.73 -7.03 4.48
C ALA A 185 -6.37 -6.48 3.97
N ILE A 186 -6.34 -5.23 3.52
CA ILE A 186 -5.13 -4.56 3.04
C ILE A 186 -5.05 -3.12 3.54
N GLY A 187 -3.83 -2.68 3.88
CA GLY A 187 -3.50 -1.30 4.19
C GLY A 187 -3.02 -0.50 2.99
N LEU A 188 -3.10 0.83 3.08
CA LEU A 188 -2.29 1.74 2.26
C LEU A 188 -1.12 2.24 3.11
N LYS A 189 0.11 1.86 2.77
CA LYS A 189 1.33 2.38 3.40
C LYS A 189 1.75 3.67 2.71
N ASN A 190 1.85 4.76 3.49
CA ASN A 190 2.14 6.11 2.99
C ASN A 190 1.27 6.49 1.78
N ALA A 191 1.86 6.83 0.64
CA ALA A 191 1.19 7.08 -0.64
C ALA A 191 -0.10 7.94 -0.54
N LEU A 192 -0.08 8.99 0.28
CA LEU A 192 -1.27 9.72 0.72
C LEU A 192 -2.09 10.31 -0.45
N ASP A 193 -1.41 10.64 -1.54
CA ASP A 193 -2.04 11.20 -2.74
C ASP A 193 -2.92 10.18 -3.49
N LEU A 194 -2.78 8.88 -3.18
CA LEU A 194 -3.66 7.81 -3.69
C LEU A 194 -4.97 7.67 -2.91
N ILE A 195 -5.07 8.22 -1.69
CA ILE A 195 -6.23 8.03 -0.79
C ILE A 195 -7.57 8.28 -1.50
N PRO A 196 -7.78 9.39 -2.25
CA PRO A 196 -9.07 9.63 -2.92
C PRO A 196 -9.50 8.53 -3.88
N ASP A 197 -8.54 7.81 -4.47
CA ASP A 197 -8.76 6.81 -5.52
C ASP A 197 -8.81 5.37 -5.00
N VAL A 198 -8.35 5.11 -3.76
CA VAL A 198 -8.23 3.76 -3.18
C VAL A 198 -8.93 3.59 -1.84
N VAL A 199 -9.49 4.66 -1.26
CA VAL A 199 -10.21 4.62 0.02
C VAL A 199 -11.33 3.58 0.03
N ASP A 200 -11.93 3.23 -1.12
CA ASP A 200 -12.99 2.23 -1.22
C ASP A 200 -12.48 0.79 -1.15
N VAL A 201 -11.21 0.53 -1.51
CA VAL A 201 -10.63 -0.82 -1.59
C VAL A 201 -9.73 -1.20 -0.42
N VAL A 202 -9.16 -0.24 0.31
CA VAL A 202 -8.32 -0.50 1.50
C VAL A 202 -9.12 -0.52 2.80
N GLN A 203 -8.62 -1.17 3.85
CA GLN A 203 -9.31 -1.32 5.14
C GLN A 203 -8.70 -0.48 6.27
N PHE A 204 -7.46 -0.03 6.09
CA PHE A 204 -6.73 0.88 6.98
C PHE A 204 -5.63 1.59 6.17
N ALA A 205 -4.90 2.50 6.81
CA ALA A 205 -3.62 2.98 6.33
C ALA A 205 -2.54 2.79 7.39
N VAL A 206 -1.30 2.62 6.95
CA VAL A 206 -0.10 2.76 7.76
C VAL A 206 0.62 4.01 7.28
N ASN A 207 1.06 4.85 8.20
CA ASN A 207 1.75 6.10 7.91
C ASN A 207 2.99 6.20 8.76
N GLU A 208 4.06 6.72 8.16
CA GLU A 208 5.20 7.22 8.90
C GLU A 208 5.20 8.75 8.84
N GLN A 209 5.33 9.37 10.00
CA GLN A 209 5.75 10.77 10.17
C GLN A 209 4.82 11.83 9.59
N CYS A 210 3.50 11.59 9.53
CA CYS A 210 2.59 12.62 9.04
C CYS A 210 2.62 13.90 9.89
N HIS A 211 3.00 13.82 11.18
CA HIS A 211 3.11 15.00 12.03
C HIS A 211 4.37 15.80 11.69
N ASP A 212 5.51 15.14 11.49
CA ASP A 212 6.75 15.81 11.08
C ASP A 212 6.60 16.53 9.73
N TYR A 213 5.78 16.01 8.83
CA TYR A 213 5.57 16.59 7.49
C TYR A 213 4.27 17.39 7.31
N ASP A 214 3.55 17.69 8.39
CA ASP A 214 2.27 18.44 8.37
C ASP A 214 1.25 17.90 7.33
N GLU A 215 1.13 16.59 7.25
CA GLU A 215 0.32 15.92 6.22
C GLU A 215 -0.76 15.01 6.79
N CYS A 216 -0.88 14.93 8.12
CA CYS A 216 -1.89 14.10 8.78
C CYS A 216 -3.33 14.40 8.33
N ALA A 217 -3.62 15.65 7.91
CA ALA A 217 -4.93 16.04 7.41
C ALA A 217 -5.38 15.26 6.16
N LYS A 218 -4.44 14.76 5.35
CA LYS A 218 -4.74 13.96 4.15
C LYS A 218 -5.38 12.61 4.48
N TYR A 219 -5.23 12.10 5.71
CA TYR A 219 -5.86 10.85 6.15
C TYR A 219 -7.34 10.98 6.55
N LYS A 220 -7.88 12.22 6.60
CA LYS A 220 -9.28 12.46 6.96
C LYS A 220 -10.30 11.56 6.23
N PRO A 221 -10.22 11.32 4.90
CA PRO A 221 -11.17 10.47 4.20
C PRO A 221 -11.24 9.03 4.72
N LEU A 222 -10.11 8.46 5.19
CA LEU A 222 -10.08 7.12 5.79
C LEU A 222 -10.78 7.13 7.15
N THR A 223 -10.47 8.12 8.00
CA THR A 223 -11.07 8.23 9.33
C THR A 223 -12.58 8.51 9.27
N GLU A 224 -13.04 9.32 8.31
CA GLU A 224 -14.48 9.54 8.06
C GLU A 224 -15.19 8.28 7.55
N ALA A 225 -14.47 7.39 6.86
CA ALA A 225 -14.95 6.06 6.48
C ALA A 225 -14.85 5.04 7.63
N ASN A 226 -14.52 5.47 8.85
CA ASN A 226 -14.28 4.63 10.03
C ASN A 226 -13.21 3.56 9.79
N LYS A 227 -12.10 3.96 9.15
CA LYS A 227 -10.93 3.10 8.90
C LYS A 227 -9.75 3.57 9.73
N ALA A 228 -9.03 2.63 10.32
CA ALA A 228 -7.84 2.90 11.12
C ALA A 228 -6.76 3.59 10.27
N VAL A 229 -6.06 4.52 10.91
CA VAL A 229 -4.83 5.10 10.39
C VAL A 229 -3.78 4.87 11.45
N PHE A 230 -2.95 3.87 11.20
CA PHE A 230 -1.85 3.42 12.02
C PHE A 230 -0.64 4.32 11.74
N ASN A 231 -0.39 5.29 12.62
CA ASN A 231 0.65 6.30 12.43
C ASN A 231 1.86 5.97 13.32
N ILE A 232 3.04 5.99 12.71
CA ILE A 232 4.35 5.80 13.35
C ILE A 232 5.06 7.16 13.32
N GLU A 233 5.59 7.57 14.45
CA GLU A 233 6.44 8.76 14.58
C GLU A 233 7.77 8.30 15.17
N TYR A 234 8.88 8.72 14.55
CA TYR A 234 10.23 8.35 14.98
C TYR A 234 10.82 9.50 15.80
N GLY A 235 10.78 9.37 17.12
CA GLY A 235 11.11 10.47 18.04
C GLY A 235 9.97 11.49 18.21
N GLY A 236 10.31 12.66 18.77
CA GLY A 236 9.37 13.76 19.03
C GLY A 236 8.57 13.67 20.33
N ASN A 237 7.97 14.80 20.74
CA ASN A 237 7.07 14.89 21.91
C ASN A 237 5.69 15.40 21.45
N ALA A 238 4.61 14.72 21.87
CA ALA A 238 3.22 15.15 21.76
C ALA A 238 2.70 15.39 20.33
N CYS A 239 2.41 14.29 19.63
CA CYS A 239 1.66 14.32 18.38
C CYS A 239 0.16 14.54 18.65
N SER A 240 -0.36 15.71 18.28
CA SER A 240 -1.80 16.01 18.36
C SER A 240 -2.43 15.87 16.99
N SER A 241 -3.38 14.95 16.84
CA SER A 241 -4.08 14.75 15.58
C SER A 241 -4.83 16.03 15.15
N PRO A 242 -4.83 16.37 13.84
CA PRO A 242 -5.65 17.45 13.31
C PRO A 242 -7.14 17.25 13.62
N ALA A 243 -7.90 18.34 13.68
CA ALA A 243 -9.33 18.28 13.96
C ALA A 243 -10.06 17.39 12.93
N GLY A 244 -10.76 16.36 13.43
CA GLY A 244 -11.52 15.43 12.59
C GLY A 244 -10.68 14.33 11.93
N VAL A 245 -9.42 14.16 12.34
CA VAL A 245 -8.58 13.02 11.97
C VAL A 245 -8.31 12.19 13.22
N ASP A 246 -8.71 10.91 13.18
CA ASP A 246 -8.51 9.95 14.26
C ASP A 246 -7.35 9.00 13.93
N LEU A 247 -6.20 9.22 14.58
CA LEU A 247 -4.96 8.50 14.35
C LEU A 247 -4.64 7.58 15.52
N SER A 248 -4.17 6.38 15.21
CA SER A 248 -3.60 5.45 16.18
C SER A 248 -2.08 5.62 16.17
N ILE A 249 -1.57 6.46 17.08
CA ILE A 249 -0.18 6.92 17.06
C ILE A 249 0.73 6.00 17.90
N LEU A 250 1.83 5.57 17.29
CA LEU A 250 2.97 4.91 17.94
C LEU A 250 4.20 5.79 17.84
N ILE A 251 4.87 6.00 18.97
CA ILE A 251 6.19 6.63 18.99
C ILE A 251 7.23 5.51 19.08
N LYS A 252 8.13 5.47 18.10
CA LYS A 252 9.27 4.57 18.02
C LYS A 252 10.56 5.37 18.16
N ASN A 253 11.62 4.72 18.64
CA ASN A 253 12.95 5.28 18.56
C ASN A 253 13.42 5.26 17.09
N GLU A 254 14.26 6.21 16.70
CA GLU A 254 14.79 6.32 15.33
C GLU A 254 15.53 5.07 14.85
N ASP A 255 16.12 4.28 15.75
CA ASP A 255 16.84 3.04 15.45
C ASP A 255 15.94 1.79 15.41
N GLN A 256 14.62 1.96 15.62
CA GLN A 256 13.61 0.92 15.85
C GLN A 256 13.98 -0.11 16.96
N ASN A 257 15.07 0.09 17.68
CA ASN A 257 15.66 -0.87 18.60
C ASN A 257 15.20 -0.53 20.02
N GLY A 258 13.97 -0.91 20.34
CA GLY A 258 13.37 -0.63 21.63
C GLY A 258 11.87 -0.86 21.66
N GLY A 259 11.29 -0.86 22.86
CA GLY A 259 9.84 -0.92 23.01
C GLY A 259 9.16 0.32 22.41
N SER A 260 7.96 0.13 21.85
CA SER A 260 7.08 1.22 21.45
C SER A 260 6.39 1.85 22.66
N GLU A 261 6.23 3.17 22.62
CA GLU A 261 5.29 3.86 23.49
C GLU A 261 4.07 4.30 22.68
N GLN A 262 2.88 3.88 23.11
CA GLN A 262 1.65 4.35 22.49
C GLN A 262 1.42 5.79 22.93
N ALA A 263 1.38 6.73 21.98
CA ALA A 263 1.12 8.13 22.33
C ALA A 263 -0.29 8.25 22.89
N SER A 264 -0.45 9.03 23.97
CA SER A 264 -1.77 9.43 24.43
C SER A 264 -2.35 10.42 23.42
N ALA A 265 -3.05 9.91 22.40
CA ALA A 265 -3.79 10.75 21.46
C ALA A 265 -4.77 11.61 22.26
N THR A 266 -4.46 12.89 22.42
CA THR A 266 -5.38 13.85 23.01
C THR A 266 -6.24 14.34 21.86
N PRO A 267 -7.56 14.04 21.83
CA PRO A 267 -8.42 14.57 20.79
C PRO A 267 -8.30 16.09 20.78
N ALA A 268 -8.11 16.70 19.62
CA ALA A 268 -8.22 18.16 19.50
C ALA A 268 -9.56 18.59 20.13
N ALA A 269 -9.47 19.39 21.20
CA ALA A 269 -10.64 19.83 21.94
C ALA A 269 -11.67 20.38 20.95
N SER A 270 -12.88 19.80 20.96
CA SER A 270 -13.97 20.29 20.13
C SER A 270 -14.23 21.74 20.46
N GLN A 271 -13.68 22.66 19.67
CA GLN A 271 -14.11 24.05 19.72
C GLN A 271 -15.57 24.04 19.32
N THR A 272 -16.44 24.24 20.32
CA THR A 272 -17.86 24.34 20.12
C THR A 272 -18.08 25.53 19.20
N ALA A 273 -18.38 25.28 17.93
CA ALA A 273 -18.80 26.33 17.01
C ALA A 273 -20.04 26.97 17.63
N VAL A 274 -19.88 28.18 18.15
CA VAL A 274 -21.01 29.02 18.56
C VAL A 274 -21.74 29.35 17.27
N ALA A 275 -22.82 28.62 17.00
CA ALA A 275 -23.70 28.89 15.88
C ALA A 275 -24.38 30.25 16.10
N GLU A 276 -23.78 31.30 15.55
CA GLU A 276 -24.45 32.58 15.41
C GLU A 276 -25.58 32.42 14.38
N LYS A 277 -26.82 32.54 14.87
CA LYS A 277 -28.04 32.41 14.07
C LYS A 277 -28.05 33.45 12.96
N THR A 278 -27.65 33.06 11.76
CA THR A 278 -27.98 33.78 10.53
C THR A 278 -29.23 33.16 9.91
N SER A 279 -30.27 33.98 9.85
CA SER A 279 -31.58 33.66 9.27
C SER A 279 -31.47 33.34 7.78
N VAL A 280 -31.96 32.17 7.40
CA VAL A 280 -32.14 31.71 6.02
C VAL A 280 -33.15 32.61 5.29
N PRO A 281 -32.83 33.20 4.12
CA PRO A 281 -33.84 33.74 3.23
C PRO A 281 -34.43 32.64 2.34
N THR A 282 -35.75 32.69 2.19
CA THR A 282 -36.63 31.82 1.40
C THR A 282 -36.19 31.66 -0.07
N PRO A 283 -36.33 30.48 -0.71
CA PRO A 283 -35.98 30.29 -2.11
C PRO A 283 -36.95 31.06 -3.03
N ALA A 284 -36.39 31.86 -3.94
CA ALA A 284 -37.13 32.51 -5.01
C ALA A 284 -37.59 31.49 -6.06
N GLN A 285 -38.82 31.67 -6.54
CA GLN A 285 -39.50 30.80 -7.49
C GLN A 285 -38.83 30.83 -8.88
N THR A 286 -38.68 29.65 -9.48
CA THR A 286 -38.17 29.42 -10.84
C THR A 286 -39.16 29.95 -11.90
N PRO A 287 -38.71 30.68 -12.95
CA PRO A 287 -39.56 31.03 -14.08
C PRO A 287 -39.77 29.85 -15.02
N VAL A 288 -41.02 29.64 -15.43
CA VAL A 288 -41.48 28.65 -16.40
C VAL A 288 -41.01 29.03 -17.81
N LEU A 289 -40.26 28.16 -18.47
CA LEU A 289 -39.94 28.27 -19.90
C LEU A 289 -40.95 27.48 -20.74
N THR A 290 -41.54 28.15 -21.71
CA THR A 290 -42.49 27.64 -22.69
C THR A 290 -41.83 26.72 -23.73
N ALA A 291 -42.53 25.63 -24.07
CA ALA A 291 -42.11 24.61 -25.01
C ALA A 291 -42.13 25.07 -26.49
N THR A 292 -41.12 24.64 -27.25
CA THR A 292 -41.02 24.75 -28.72
C THR A 292 -41.22 23.35 -29.34
N PRO A 293 -41.87 23.20 -30.51
CA PRO A 293 -42.32 21.90 -30.99
C PRO A 293 -41.24 21.06 -31.69
N ALA A 294 -41.48 19.75 -31.66
CA ALA A 294 -40.63 18.66 -32.14
C ALA A 294 -40.39 18.66 -33.67
N VAL A 295 -39.17 18.32 -34.06
CA VAL A 295 -38.78 17.96 -35.44
C VAL A 295 -38.43 16.47 -35.47
N THR A 296 -39.12 15.74 -36.34
CA THR A 296 -38.99 14.29 -36.59
C THR A 296 -37.69 13.95 -37.34
N PRO A 297 -37.00 12.83 -37.04
CA PRO A 297 -35.81 12.41 -37.78
C PRO A 297 -36.19 11.59 -39.04
N THR A 298 -35.54 11.87 -40.16
CA THR A 298 -35.52 11.03 -41.37
C THR A 298 -34.12 10.41 -41.52
N GLY A 299 -34.06 9.12 -41.81
CA GLY A 299 -32.85 8.29 -41.70
C GLY A 299 -32.02 8.11 -42.98
N GLY A 300 -31.05 7.19 -42.85
CA GLY A 300 -30.15 6.65 -43.89
C GLY A 300 -28.89 7.51 -44.11
N SER A 301 -27.66 6.99 -44.23
CA SER A 301 -27.23 5.67 -44.67
C SER A 301 -25.78 5.42 -44.24
N ALA A 302 -25.45 4.14 -44.11
CA ALA A 302 -24.12 3.63 -43.85
C ALA A 302 -23.17 3.84 -45.05
N VAL A 303 -21.90 4.17 -44.77
CA VAL A 303 -20.77 3.91 -45.67
C VAL A 303 -19.50 3.61 -44.87
N THR A 304 -19.03 2.38 -45.00
CA THR A 304 -17.62 1.95 -44.99
C THR A 304 -17.55 0.75 -45.95
N PRO A 305 -16.39 0.29 -46.44
CA PRO A 305 -15.03 0.83 -46.31
C PRO A 305 -14.30 0.94 -47.68
N SER A 306 -13.08 1.45 -47.71
CA SER A 306 -12.13 1.03 -48.74
C SER A 306 -10.69 1.03 -48.23
N SER A 307 -10.09 -0.14 -48.36
CA SER A 307 -8.69 -0.46 -48.18
C SER A 307 -7.87 0.05 -49.36
N THR A 308 -6.65 0.49 -49.09
CA THR A 308 -5.57 0.36 -50.08
C THR A 308 -4.29 -0.03 -49.38
N ALA A 309 -3.67 -1.07 -49.92
CA ALA A 309 -2.46 -1.71 -49.44
C ALA A 309 -1.20 -1.11 -50.08
N ALA A 310 -0.08 -1.42 -49.43
CA ALA A 310 1.25 -1.69 -49.98
C ALA A 310 2.01 -0.57 -50.72
N GLY A 311 3.18 -0.24 -50.15
CA GLY A 311 4.29 0.41 -50.83
C GLY A 311 5.55 0.20 -49.98
N ALA A 312 6.42 -0.70 -50.43
CA ALA A 312 7.67 -1.08 -49.80
C ALA A 312 8.81 -0.08 -50.12
N GLU A 313 9.91 -0.27 -49.38
CA GLU A 313 11.30 -0.01 -49.77
C GLU A 313 11.76 1.46 -49.91
N THR A 314 12.70 1.88 -49.05
CA THR A 314 14.14 1.97 -49.39
C THR A 314 14.92 2.63 -48.25
N THR A 315 15.98 1.94 -47.81
CA THR A 315 17.17 2.51 -47.15
C THR A 315 17.96 3.39 -48.13
N PRO A 316 18.77 4.37 -47.66
CA PRO A 316 20.20 4.07 -47.49
C PRO A 316 20.90 4.84 -46.34
N GLU A 317 21.75 4.12 -45.59
CA GLU A 317 23.07 4.59 -45.13
C GLU A 317 24.07 4.47 -46.31
N PRO A 318 25.18 5.25 -46.40
CA PRO A 318 26.32 5.24 -45.45
C PRO A 318 26.87 6.66 -45.17
N SER A 319 27.81 6.91 -44.26
CA SER A 319 29.22 6.47 -44.31
C SER A 319 30.02 6.96 -43.10
N ALA A 320 31.06 6.21 -42.80
CA ALA A 320 32.10 6.40 -41.79
C ALA A 320 33.15 7.48 -42.15
N ASP A 321 33.82 7.99 -41.12
CA ASP A 321 35.23 8.44 -41.09
C ASP A 321 35.65 8.48 -39.59
N SER A 322 36.58 7.61 -39.13
CA SER A 322 38.06 7.71 -39.08
C SER A 322 38.55 8.72 -38.02
N GLU A 323 39.04 8.24 -36.86
CA GLU A 323 40.44 7.90 -36.48
C GLU A 323 41.32 9.12 -36.10
N ASP A 324 41.86 9.09 -34.86
CA ASP A 324 43.19 9.56 -34.38
C ASP A 324 43.12 9.59 -32.82
N GLN A 325 43.79 8.71 -32.02
CA GLN A 325 45.22 8.65 -31.64
C GLN A 325 45.77 9.99 -31.11
N GLU A 326 46.57 10.12 -30.04
CA GLU A 326 47.14 9.28 -28.96
C GLU A 326 47.80 10.29 -27.97
N ASP A 327 48.35 9.79 -26.86
CA ASP A 327 49.28 10.46 -25.91
C ASP A 327 48.66 11.48 -24.92
N GLY A 328 48.83 11.39 -23.61
CA GLY A 328 49.96 10.90 -22.82
C GLY A 328 50.56 12.10 -22.09
N ASP A 329 50.46 12.13 -20.77
CA ASP A 329 51.53 12.59 -19.85
C ASP A 329 51.03 12.51 -18.39
N GLU A 330 51.77 11.72 -17.63
CA GLU A 330 51.77 11.65 -16.17
C GLU A 330 52.59 12.82 -15.65
N ASP A 331 52.05 13.60 -14.71
CA ASP A 331 52.87 14.42 -13.82
C ASP A 331 52.27 14.34 -12.41
N GLU A 332 53.12 13.86 -11.50
CA GLU A 332 53.01 13.94 -10.05
C GLU A 332 53.18 15.40 -9.64
N ASP A 333 52.34 15.93 -8.74
CA ASP A 333 52.76 16.97 -7.81
C ASP A 333 51.92 16.85 -6.52
N GLU A 334 52.66 16.60 -5.44
CA GLU A 334 52.25 16.77 -4.05
C GLU A 334 52.15 18.26 -3.76
N ASP A 335 51.05 18.75 -3.19
CA ASP A 335 51.04 19.98 -2.39
C ASP A 335 49.99 19.86 -1.28
N GLU A 336 50.49 19.90 -0.05
CA GLU A 336 49.76 20.17 1.18
C GLU A 336 49.48 21.67 1.25
N ASP A 337 48.27 22.09 1.66
CA ASP A 337 47.93 23.36 2.34
C ASP A 337 46.43 23.25 2.72
N GLU A 338 46.09 23.01 3.98
CA GLU A 338 45.70 24.00 5.01
C GLU A 338 44.42 24.80 4.68
N ASP A 339 43.35 24.43 5.41
CA ASP A 339 42.25 25.22 5.95
C ASP A 339 41.65 26.38 5.12
N ASP A 340 40.37 26.25 4.77
CA ASP A 340 39.39 27.31 5.06
C ASP A 340 37.98 26.70 5.16
N GLU A 341 37.39 26.87 6.34
CA GLU A 341 36.01 26.60 6.69
C GLU A 341 35.08 27.52 5.89
N GLU A 342 34.31 26.97 4.97
CA GLU A 342 33.00 27.52 4.60
C GLU A 342 31.96 26.43 4.84
N ASP A 343 31.50 26.36 6.09
CA ASP A 343 30.24 25.73 6.49
C ASP A 343 29.09 26.46 5.78
N ASP A 344 28.87 26.13 4.51
CA ASP A 344 27.57 26.34 3.89
C ASP A 344 26.63 25.29 4.50
N GLU A 345 25.94 25.70 5.57
CA GLU A 345 24.69 25.09 6.03
C GLU A 345 23.64 25.20 4.91
N GLU A 346 23.83 24.47 3.80
CA GLU A 346 22.69 23.95 3.04
C GLU A 346 22.03 22.95 3.97
N GLU A 347 21.03 23.43 4.70
CA GLU A 347 20.00 22.63 5.31
C GLU A 347 19.42 21.76 4.19
N ASP A 348 20.01 20.57 4.01
CA ASP A 348 19.60 19.54 3.06
C ASP A 348 18.12 19.26 3.31
N ALA A 349 17.28 19.97 2.56
CA ALA A 349 15.85 19.72 2.50
C ALA A 349 15.68 18.43 1.70
N GLN A 350 16.11 17.30 2.29
CA GLN A 350 15.95 15.96 1.76
C GLN A 350 14.51 15.84 1.24
N PRO A 351 14.31 15.52 -0.03
CA PRO A 351 13.00 15.28 -0.61
C PRO A 351 12.05 14.51 0.31
N ARG A 352 10.75 14.85 0.28
CA ARG A 352 9.73 14.33 1.21
C ARG A 352 9.79 12.80 1.38
N TRP A 353 10.08 12.10 0.29
CA TRP A 353 10.13 10.66 0.21
C TRP A 353 11.40 10.01 0.78
N GLN A 354 12.59 10.60 0.62
CA GLN A 354 13.83 10.08 1.21
C GLN A 354 13.74 9.96 2.73
N ARG A 355 12.80 10.69 3.33
CA ARG A 355 12.60 10.71 4.76
C ARG A 355 11.53 9.74 5.27
N HIS A 356 10.54 9.33 4.47
CA HIS A 356 9.57 8.30 4.87
C HIS A 356 10.21 6.91 4.94
N HIS A 357 11.11 6.60 4.01
CA HIS A 357 11.75 5.28 3.96
C HIS A 357 12.89 5.11 4.96
N LYS A 358 13.41 6.18 5.58
CA LYS A 358 14.69 6.14 6.34
C LYS A 358 14.71 5.15 7.52
N HIS A 359 13.54 4.74 8.01
CA HIS A 359 13.42 4.05 9.27
C HIS A 359 12.90 2.61 9.18
N GLU A 360 12.55 2.07 8.00
CA GLU A 360 11.85 0.77 7.81
C GLU A 360 12.38 -0.45 8.59
#